data_AF-A0A5B2VC65-F1
#
_entry.id   AF-A0A5B2VC65-F1
#
_cell.length_a   1.000
_cell.length_b   1.000
_cell.length_c   1.000
_cell.angle_alpha   90.00
_cell.angle_beta   90.00
_cell.angle_gamma   90.00
#
_symmetry.space_group_name_H-M   'P 1'
#
loop_
_entity.id
_entity.type
_entity.pdbx_description
1 polymer ?
#
loop_
_entity_poly.entity_id
_entity_poly.type
_entity_poly.pdbx_seq_one_letter_code
_entity_poly.pdbx_strand_id
1 'polypeptide(L)'
;MGRGARPAASTPAPGPAMARRHVALSLAIIATAALGACAGDTNPVRDVAVGAGFGRTVPQRPDFVEASRPAGTDYMPVGVAAPPRALAKKTPDQVKAMEAELDGTRTGHGPMADEARRLAATPPPAPVKLDADGNAEPVPGARRRR
;
A
#
# COMPACT_ATOMS: atom_id res chain seq x y z
N MET A 1 -4.40 69.83 -57.47
CA MET A 1 -5.12 68.75 -56.77
C MET A 1 -4.11 67.70 -56.33
N GLY A 2 -3.57 67.84 -55.11
CA GLY A 2 -2.55 66.93 -54.58
C GLY A 2 -3.21 65.82 -53.76
N ARG A 3 -2.96 64.55 -54.12
CA ARG A 3 -3.21 63.40 -53.26
C ARG A 3 -1.84 62.90 -52.78
N GLY A 4 -1.47 63.30 -51.57
CA GLY A 4 -0.31 62.76 -50.87
C GLY A 4 -0.56 61.29 -50.51
N ALA A 5 0.37 60.43 -50.89
CA ALA A 5 0.44 59.05 -50.46
C ALA A 5 0.64 58.98 -48.93
N ARG A 6 -0.20 58.19 -48.25
CA ARG A 6 0.00 57.81 -46.85
C ARG A 6 1.10 56.74 -46.78
N PRO A 7 2.18 56.90 -46.00
CA PRO A 7 3.09 55.80 -45.75
C PRO A 7 2.44 54.76 -44.83
N ALA A 8 2.62 53.49 -45.20
CA ALA A 8 2.22 52.33 -44.41
C ALA A 8 2.94 52.31 -43.07
N ALA A 9 2.19 52.19 -41.98
CA ALA A 9 2.74 52.00 -40.65
C ALA A 9 3.42 50.62 -40.58
N SER A 10 4.74 50.61 -40.42
CA SER A 10 5.51 49.41 -40.12
C SER A 10 5.17 48.93 -38.70
N THR A 11 4.68 47.71 -38.58
CA THR A 11 4.49 47.02 -37.29
C THR A 11 5.85 46.82 -36.63
N PRO A 12 6.07 47.29 -35.39
CA PRO A 12 7.33 47.04 -34.69
C PRO A 12 7.44 45.57 -34.34
N ALA A 13 8.59 44.97 -34.66
CA ALA A 13 8.91 43.60 -34.26
C ALA A 13 8.88 43.48 -32.72
N PRO A 14 8.36 42.37 -32.17
CA PRO A 14 8.30 42.16 -30.73
C PRO A 14 9.72 42.15 -30.17
N GLY A 15 9.98 43.02 -29.19
CA GLY A 15 11.30 43.12 -28.56
C GLY A 15 11.73 41.81 -27.87
N PRO A 16 13.03 41.61 -27.62
CA PRO A 16 13.58 40.37 -27.07
C PRO A 16 13.01 40.00 -25.70
N ALA A 17 12.51 40.99 -24.95
CA ALA A 17 11.82 40.78 -23.69
C ALA A 17 10.45 40.09 -23.86
N MET A 18 9.72 40.38 -24.95
CA MET A 18 8.42 39.77 -25.24
C MET A 18 8.62 38.33 -25.73
N ALA A 19 9.59 38.11 -26.61
CA ALA A 19 9.97 36.76 -27.07
C ALA A 19 10.43 35.86 -25.90
N ARG A 20 11.26 36.38 -24.98
CA ARG A 20 11.69 35.64 -23.78
C ARG A 20 10.55 35.35 -22.82
N ARG A 21 9.59 36.27 -22.67
CA ARG A 21 8.38 36.03 -21.88
C ARG A 21 7.50 34.96 -22.49
N HIS A 22 7.32 34.95 -23.80
CA HIS A 22 6.57 33.90 -24.49
C HIS A 22 7.26 32.54 -24.37
N VAL A 23 8.58 32.47 -24.58
CA VAL A 23 9.36 31.23 -24.39
C VAL A 23 9.27 30.73 -22.95
N ALA A 24 9.40 31.60 -21.96
CA ALA A 24 9.26 31.23 -20.55
C ALA A 24 7.85 30.74 -20.20
N LEU A 25 6.81 31.38 -20.75
CA LEU A 25 5.42 30.97 -20.56
C LEU A 25 5.15 29.61 -21.21
N SER A 26 5.65 29.38 -22.43
CA SER A 26 5.56 28.09 -23.12
C SER A 26 6.26 26.98 -22.35
N LEU A 27 7.47 27.26 -21.82
CA LEU A 27 8.21 26.29 -21.02
C LEU A 27 7.49 25.94 -19.71
N ALA A 28 6.87 26.95 -19.08
CA ALA A 28 6.09 26.76 -17.86
C ALA A 28 4.85 25.89 -18.09
N ILE A 29 4.13 26.09 -19.21
CA ILE A 29 2.97 25.27 -19.58
C ILE A 29 3.37 23.81 -19.86
N ILE A 30 4.50 23.61 -20.56
CA ILE A 30 5.01 22.25 -20.83
C ILE A 30 5.44 21.57 -19.53
N ALA A 31 6.08 22.30 -18.61
CA ALA A 31 6.52 21.77 -17.33
C ALA A 31 5.33 21.37 -16.43
N THR A 32 4.27 22.17 -16.37
CA THR A 32 3.08 21.82 -15.59
C THR A 32 2.32 20.64 -16.20
N ALA A 33 2.24 20.55 -17.53
CA ALA A 33 1.64 19.40 -18.21
C ALA A 33 2.46 18.10 -17.99
N ALA A 34 3.78 18.18 -18.01
CA ALA A 34 4.66 17.03 -17.77
C ALA A 34 4.56 16.50 -16.33
N LEU A 35 4.42 17.40 -15.34
CA LEU A 35 4.26 17.00 -13.93
C LEU A 35 2.88 16.39 -13.65
N GLY A 36 1.81 16.90 -14.28
CA GLY A 36 0.47 16.30 -14.18
C GLY A 36 0.35 14.92 -14.84
N ALA A 37 1.15 14.66 -15.88
CA ALA A 37 1.14 13.40 -16.62
C ALA A 37 1.72 12.20 -15.85
N CYS A 38 2.55 12.45 -14.83
CA CYS A 38 3.21 11.37 -14.06
C CYS A 38 2.41 10.89 -12.84
N ALA A 39 1.41 11.64 -12.36
CA ALA A 39 0.70 11.32 -11.12
C ALA A 39 -0.83 11.54 -11.16
N GLY A 40 -1.38 12.09 -12.24
CA GLY A 40 -2.81 12.41 -12.35
C GLY A 40 -3.56 11.49 -13.32
N ASP A 41 -4.83 11.24 -13.01
CA ASP A 41 -5.79 10.66 -13.95
C ASP A 41 -6.07 11.56 -15.18
N THR A 42 -5.56 12.80 -15.19
CA THR A 42 -5.69 13.79 -16.28
C THR A 42 -4.36 13.97 -17.03
N ASN A 43 -4.12 13.12 -18.04
CA ASN A 43 -2.95 13.22 -18.90
C ASN A 43 -3.39 13.65 -20.32
N PRO A 44 -3.09 14.89 -20.75
CA PRO A 44 -3.59 15.41 -22.02
C PRO A 44 -3.07 14.65 -23.25
N VAL A 45 -1.87 14.04 -23.17
CA VAL A 45 -1.33 13.20 -24.26
C VAL A 45 -2.10 11.89 -24.34
N ARG A 46 -2.42 11.30 -23.18
CA ARG A 46 -3.26 10.09 -23.09
C ARG A 46 -4.67 10.37 -23.62
N ASP A 47 -5.27 11.49 -23.25
CA ASP A 47 -6.63 11.83 -23.64
C ASP A 47 -6.76 12.06 -25.16
N VAL A 48 -5.76 12.71 -25.76
CA VAL A 48 -5.67 12.85 -27.22
C VAL A 48 -5.44 11.50 -27.90
N ALA A 49 -4.58 10.64 -27.34
CA ALA A 49 -4.34 9.30 -27.90
C ALA A 49 -5.58 8.40 -27.81
N VAL A 50 -6.32 8.45 -26.70
CA VAL A 50 -7.61 7.74 -26.53
C VAL A 50 -8.65 8.30 -27.49
N GLY A 51 -8.77 9.62 -27.62
CA GLY A 51 -9.69 10.27 -28.58
C GLY A 51 -9.34 9.97 -30.04
N ALA A 52 -8.06 9.77 -30.36
CA ALA A 52 -7.58 9.37 -31.68
C ALA A 52 -7.64 7.85 -31.92
N GLY A 53 -8.15 7.06 -30.97
CA GLY A 53 -8.31 5.60 -31.10
C GLY A 53 -7.04 4.77 -30.83
N PHE A 54 -5.94 5.40 -30.39
CA PHE A 54 -4.68 4.74 -30.08
C PHE A 54 -4.54 4.34 -28.59
N GLY A 55 -5.61 4.43 -27.78
CA GLY A 55 -5.57 4.14 -26.35
C GLY A 55 -6.81 3.41 -25.82
N ARG A 56 -6.66 2.71 -24.70
CA ARG A 56 -7.80 2.07 -24.01
C ARG A 56 -8.62 3.13 -23.26
N THR A 57 -9.93 3.14 -23.48
CA THR A 57 -10.87 3.92 -22.68
C THR A 57 -10.85 3.41 -21.23
N VAL A 58 -10.93 4.32 -20.27
CA VAL A 58 -11.12 3.93 -18.87
C VAL A 58 -12.51 3.32 -18.77
N PRO A 59 -12.64 2.04 -18.35
CA PRO A 59 -13.95 1.44 -18.20
C PRO A 59 -14.72 2.18 -17.11
N GLN A 60 -16.00 2.46 -17.36
CA GLN A 60 -16.88 3.01 -16.35
C GLN A 60 -16.87 2.08 -15.13
N ARG A 61 -16.63 2.67 -13.96
CA ARG A 61 -16.63 1.92 -12.71
C ARG A 61 -18.07 1.53 -12.37
N PRO A 62 -18.30 0.33 -11.81
CA PRO A 62 -19.62 -0.02 -11.28
C PRO A 62 -20.06 0.95 -10.18
N ASP A 63 -21.35 1.25 -10.11
CA ASP A 63 -21.91 2.26 -9.19
C ASP A 63 -21.57 1.99 -7.71
N PHE A 64 -21.51 0.72 -7.31
CA PHE A 64 -21.13 0.36 -5.94
C PHE A 64 -19.67 0.70 -5.63
N VAL A 65 -18.78 0.72 -6.62
CA VAL A 65 -17.36 1.11 -6.46
C VAL A 65 -17.27 2.63 -6.28
N GLU A 66 -18.07 3.40 -7.00
CA GLU A 66 -18.12 4.86 -6.84
C GLU A 66 -18.73 5.24 -5.48
N ALA A 67 -19.83 4.59 -5.10
CA ALA A 67 -20.49 4.84 -3.82
C ALA A 67 -19.67 4.41 -2.59
N SER A 68 -18.87 3.34 -2.71
CA SER A 68 -18.06 2.82 -1.60
C SER A 68 -16.73 3.53 -1.43
N ARG A 69 -16.22 4.24 -2.46
CA ARG A 69 -14.92 4.89 -2.41
C ARG A 69 -15.03 6.23 -1.66
N PRO A 70 -14.32 6.41 -0.53
CA PRO A 70 -14.25 7.72 0.11
C PRO A 70 -13.56 8.72 -0.83
N ALA A 71 -14.11 9.95 -0.91
CA ALA A 71 -13.62 11.01 -1.80
C ALA A 71 -12.19 11.48 -1.49
N GLY A 72 -11.72 11.23 -0.26
CA GLY A 72 -10.34 11.39 0.17
C GLY A 72 -9.90 10.17 0.96
N THR A 73 -8.65 9.75 0.80
CA THR A 73 -8.06 8.69 1.62
C THR A 73 -6.92 9.31 2.40
N ASP A 74 -7.07 9.37 3.72
CA ASP A 74 -5.98 9.71 4.62
C ASP A 74 -5.03 8.50 4.69
N TYR A 75 -4.19 8.36 3.67
CA TYR A 75 -3.16 7.33 3.67
C TYR A 75 -2.18 7.61 4.81
N MET A 76 -2.08 6.65 5.74
CA MET A 76 -1.02 6.68 6.73
C MET A 76 0.32 6.51 5.98
N PRO A 77 1.26 7.47 6.09
CA PRO A 77 2.50 7.42 5.33
C PRO A 77 3.31 6.19 5.74
N VAL A 78 3.35 5.20 4.85
CA VAL A 78 4.27 4.07 4.97
C VAL A 78 5.70 4.61 4.84
N GLY A 79 6.56 4.28 5.79
CA GLY A 79 7.94 4.79 5.84
C GLY A 79 8.22 5.88 6.88
N VAL A 80 7.21 6.29 7.69
CA VAL A 80 7.51 7.05 8.91
C VAL A 80 8.09 6.09 9.94
N ALA A 81 9.40 6.15 10.11
CA ALA A 81 10.09 5.44 11.17
C ALA A 81 9.47 5.85 12.51
N ALA A 82 9.03 4.87 13.30
CA ALA A 82 8.60 5.12 14.66
C ALA A 82 9.73 5.87 15.41
N PRO A 83 9.40 6.80 16.33
CA PRO A 83 10.40 7.48 17.13
C PRO A 83 11.38 6.46 17.73
N PRO A 84 12.70 6.70 17.66
CA PRO A 84 13.69 5.79 18.20
C PRO A 84 13.37 5.54 19.68
N ARG A 85 13.13 4.28 20.02
CA ARG A 85 12.87 3.92 21.42
C ARG A 85 14.15 4.18 22.20
N ALA A 86 14.09 5.00 23.24
CA ALA A 86 15.21 5.23 24.15
C ALA A 86 15.46 3.96 24.97
N LEU A 87 16.21 3.02 24.39
CA LEU A 87 16.62 1.79 25.05
C LEU A 87 18.08 1.94 25.46
N ALA A 88 18.33 2.01 26.76
CA ALA A 88 19.68 1.89 27.28
C ALA A 88 20.22 0.49 26.96
N LYS A 89 21.50 0.42 26.54
CA LYS A 89 22.18 -0.87 26.42
C LYS A 89 22.27 -1.49 27.81
N LYS A 90 21.95 -2.79 27.91
CA LYS A 90 22.16 -3.54 29.16
C LYS A 90 23.65 -3.58 29.47
N THR A 91 24.00 -3.43 30.74
CA THR A 91 25.38 -3.60 31.19
C THR A 91 25.79 -5.08 31.10
N PRO A 92 27.09 -5.42 31.04
CA PRO A 92 27.54 -6.81 31.01
C PRO A 92 27.01 -7.64 32.19
N ASP A 93 26.91 -7.03 33.38
CA ASP A 93 26.40 -7.72 34.57
C ASP A 93 24.90 -7.99 34.47
N GLN A 94 24.12 -7.06 33.89
CA GLN A 94 22.70 -7.26 33.62
C GLN A 94 22.46 -8.37 32.60
N VAL A 95 23.33 -8.49 31.58
CA VAL A 95 23.25 -9.59 30.61
C VAL A 95 23.51 -10.93 31.30
N LYS A 96 24.55 -11.03 32.13
CA LYS A 96 24.86 -12.25 32.89
C LYS A 96 23.76 -12.64 33.87
N ALA A 97 23.14 -11.67 34.54
CA ALA A 97 22.02 -11.93 35.43
C ALA A 97 20.81 -12.52 34.67
N MET A 98 20.53 -12.01 33.47
CA MET A 98 19.48 -12.54 32.62
C MET A 98 19.78 -13.93 32.07
N GLU A 99 21.04 -14.22 31.72
CA GLU A 99 21.46 -15.57 31.31
C GLU A 99 21.21 -16.57 32.44
N ALA A 100 21.58 -16.21 33.68
CA ALA A 100 21.33 -17.04 34.86
C ALA A 100 19.83 -17.25 35.11
N GLU A 101 18.99 -16.23 34.91
CA GLU A 101 17.53 -16.34 35.02
C GLU A 101 16.95 -17.29 33.96
N LEU A 102 17.42 -17.19 32.71
CA LEU A 102 16.98 -18.06 31.61
C LEU A 102 17.42 -19.51 31.83
N ASP A 103 18.63 -19.74 32.34
CA ASP A 103 19.09 -21.09 32.68
C ASP A 103 18.36 -21.67 33.89
N GLY A 104 18.03 -20.84 34.88
CA GLY A 104 17.14 -21.22 35.99
C GLY A 104 15.76 -21.64 35.48
N THR A 105 15.20 -20.88 34.54
CA THR A 105 13.92 -21.21 33.89
C THR A 105 14.01 -22.53 33.11
N ARG A 106 15.07 -22.71 32.31
CA ARG A 106 15.29 -23.94 31.53
C ARG A 106 15.38 -25.17 32.41
N THR A 107 16.15 -25.10 33.50
CA THR A 107 16.31 -26.20 34.45
C THR A 107 15.01 -26.47 35.22
N GLY A 108 14.26 -25.42 35.59
CA GLY A 108 12.97 -25.53 36.27
C GLY A 108 11.87 -26.19 35.44
N HIS A 109 11.84 -25.99 34.11
CA HIS A 109 10.83 -26.59 33.23
C HIS A 109 11.15 -28.00 32.73
N GLY A 110 12.34 -28.54 33.01
CA GLY A 110 12.74 -29.90 32.59
C GLY A 110 11.73 -30.99 32.97
N PRO A 111 11.29 -31.08 34.25
CA PRO A 111 10.31 -32.07 34.70
C PRO A 111 8.97 -31.96 33.98
N MET A 112 8.47 -30.74 33.78
CA MET A 112 7.23 -30.48 33.05
C MET A 112 7.35 -30.86 31.57
N ALA A 113 8.51 -30.61 30.95
CA ALA A 113 8.77 -31.00 29.57
C ALA A 113 8.80 -32.54 29.42
N ASP A 114 9.38 -33.25 30.38
CA ASP A 114 9.42 -34.71 30.37
C ASP A 114 8.04 -35.33 30.62
N GLU A 115 7.24 -34.74 31.52
CA GLU A 115 5.84 -35.12 31.71
C GLU A 115 5.02 -34.87 30.44
N ALA A 116 5.14 -33.70 29.83
CA ALA A 116 4.46 -33.38 28.57
C ALA A 116 4.85 -34.35 27.44
N ARG A 117 6.13 -34.74 27.35
CA ARG A 117 6.60 -35.77 26.39
C ARG A 117 5.96 -37.13 26.66
N ARG A 118 5.84 -37.54 27.93
CA ARG A 118 5.17 -38.80 28.31
C ARG A 118 3.68 -38.78 27.94
N LEU A 119 3.00 -37.66 28.18
CA LEU A 119 1.59 -37.49 27.83
C LEU A 119 1.38 -37.42 26.29
N ALA A 120 2.32 -36.78 25.58
CA ALA A 120 2.32 -36.70 24.13
C ALA A 120 2.71 -38.01 23.43
N ALA A 121 3.28 -38.98 24.14
CA ALA A 121 3.56 -40.32 23.62
C ALA A 121 2.31 -41.20 23.46
N THR A 122 1.12 -40.66 23.74
CA THR A 122 -0.14 -41.33 23.44
C THR A 122 -0.32 -41.44 21.91
N PRO A 123 -0.69 -42.62 21.39
CA PRO A 123 -0.94 -42.77 19.96
C PRO A 123 -2.07 -41.82 19.51
N PRO A 124 -1.99 -41.27 18.28
CA PRO A 124 -3.01 -40.35 17.78
C PRO A 124 -4.39 -40.99 17.89
N PRO A 125 -5.42 -40.24 18.34
CA PRO A 125 -6.77 -40.77 18.43
C PRO A 125 -7.23 -41.22 17.05
N ALA A 126 -7.94 -42.35 17.00
CA ALA A 126 -8.49 -42.84 15.75
C ALA A 126 -9.38 -41.76 15.11
N PRO A 127 -9.32 -41.58 13.78
CA PRO A 127 -10.20 -40.66 13.08
C PRO A 127 -11.66 -40.97 13.42
N VAL A 128 -12.45 -39.93 13.73
CA VAL A 128 -13.89 -40.08 13.89
C VAL A 128 -14.47 -40.50 12.55
N LYS A 129 -15.14 -41.66 12.52
CA LYS A 129 -15.90 -42.09 11.36
C LYS A 129 -17.16 -41.23 11.28
N LEU A 130 -17.29 -40.48 10.19
CA LEU A 130 -18.50 -39.73 9.88
C LEU A 130 -19.39 -40.59 8.98
N ASP A 131 -20.68 -40.60 9.26
CA ASP A 131 -21.67 -41.16 8.35
C ASP A 131 -21.92 -40.23 7.15
N ALA A 132 -22.74 -40.67 6.19
CA ALA A 132 -23.03 -39.93 4.97
C ALA A 132 -23.70 -38.56 5.23
N ASP A 133 -24.28 -38.36 6.42
CA ASP A 133 -24.93 -37.13 6.85
C ASP A 133 -23.99 -36.21 7.64
N GLY A 134 -22.72 -36.61 7.81
CA GLY A 134 -21.70 -35.84 8.52
C GLY A 134 -21.74 -35.97 10.04
N ASN A 135 -22.49 -36.92 10.60
CA ASN A 135 -22.55 -37.21 12.02
C ASN A 135 -21.53 -38.28 12.42
N ALA A 136 -20.97 -38.15 13.63
CA ALA A 136 -20.09 -39.17 14.19
C ALA A 136 -20.85 -40.47 14.48
N GLU A 137 -20.32 -41.59 14.00
CA GLU A 137 -20.89 -42.92 14.24
C GLU A 137 -20.95 -43.21 15.76
N PRO A 138 -22.08 -43.71 16.30
CA PRO A 138 -22.20 -43.95 17.75
C PRO A 138 -21.21 -45.03 18.21
N VAL A 139 -20.35 -44.70 19.17
CA VAL A 139 -19.40 -45.67 19.74
C VAL A 139 -20.16 -46.82 20.41
N PRO A 140 -19.94 -48.10 20.03
CA PRO A 140 -20.60 -49.24 20.64
C PRO A 140 -20.31 -49.28 22.16
N GLY A 141 -21.35 -49.20 22.98
CA GLY A 141 -21.25 -49.29 24.44
C GLY A 141 -21.31 -47.96 25.21
N ALA A 142 -21.35 -46.81 24.54
CA ALA A 142 -21.58 -45.53 25.21
C ALA A 142 -23.05 -45.43 25.67
N ARG A 143 -23.34 -45.75 26.94
CA ARG A 143 -24.66 -45.50 27.52
C ARG A 143 -24.95 -44.01 27.47
N ARG A 144 -25.96 -43.61 26.68
CA ARG A 144 -26.55 -42.28 26.75
C ARG A 144 -27.10 -42.10 28.17
N ARG A 145 -26.41 -41.30 28.99
CA ARG A 145 -26.99 -40.82 30.24
C ARG A 145 -28.16 -39.93 29.84
N ARG A 146 -29.37 -40.36 30.21
CA ARG A 146 -30.60 -39.60 30.08
C ARG A 146 -30.61 -38.48 31.12
#